data_AF-A0A1K1SFT3-F1
#
_entry.id   AF-A0A1K1SFT3-F1
#
_cell.length_a   1.000
_cell.length_b   1.000
_cell.length_c   1.000
_cell.angle_alpha   90.00
_cell.angle_beta   90.00
_cell.angle_gamma   90.00
#
_symmetry.space_group_name_H-M   'P 1'
#
loop_
_entity.id
_entity.type
_entity.pdbx_description
1 polymer ?
#
loop_
_entity_poly.entity_id
_entity_poly.type
_entity_poly.pdbx_seq_one_letter_code
_entity_poly.pdbx_strand_id
1 'polypeptide(L)'
;MSKVTNLIITFSNLEDEERVIAEMKGFVKGDAGFHIVSVNDVRLPQNWYGGTRCLECNILIGAYNYLDLQLFLGFLRNNVKWEAPDLVQLVVQEQDDMKFRLIDLIES
;
A
#
# COMPACT_ATOMS: atom_id res chain seq x y z
N MET A 1 14.51 -7.94 -18.47
CA MET A 1 13.12 -7.43 -18.57
C MET A 1 12.65 -7.12 -17.16
N SER A 2 12.09 -5.94 -16.90
CA SER A 2 11.66 -5.53 -15.56
C SER A 2 10.40 -6.27 -15.11
N LYS A 3 10.43 -6.93 -13.93
CA LYS A 3 9.25 -7.54 -13.33
C LYS A 3 8.54 -6.57 -12.41
N VAL A 4 7.51 -5.88 -12.91
CA VAL A 4 6.78 -4.84 -12.16
C VAL A 4 5.68 -5.47 -11.30
N THR A 5 5.59 -5.04 -10.04
CA THR A 5 4.48 -5.30 -9.14
C THR A 5 3.85 -3.97 -8.75
N ASN A 6 2.57 -3.78 -9.06
CA ASN A 6 1.77 -2.64 -8.63
C ASN A 6 1.08 -2.97 -7.31
N LEU A 7 1.15 -2.03 -6.36
CA LEU A 7 0.52 -2.13 -5.04
C LEU A 7 -0.41 -0.94 -4.82
N ILE A 8 -1.58 -1.22 -4.27
CA ILE A 8 -2.47 -0.26 -3.65
C ILE A 8 -2.83 -0.83 -2.28
N ILE A 9 -2.52 -0.10 -1.21
CA ILE A 9 -2.84 -0.49 0.16
C ILE A 9 -3.98 0.41 0.63
N THR A 10 -5.02 -0.20 1.16
CA THR A 10 -6.15 0.49 1.77
C THR A 10 -6.23 0.09 3.24
N PHE A 11 -6.48 1.07 4.11
CA PHE A 11 -6.66 0.80 5.53
C PHE A 11 -7.65 1.77 6.16
N SER A 12 -8.08 1.44 7.38
CA SER A 12 -9.09 2.19 8.12
C SER A 12 -8.65 3.63 8.42
N ASN A 13 -9.63 4.53 8.54
CA ASN A 13 -9.42 5.89 9.04
C ASN A 13 -9.11 5.92 10.55
N LEU A 14 -9.12 4.76 11.22
CA LEU A 14 -8.63 4.60 12.60
C LEU A 14 -7.10 4.68 12.70
N GLU A 15 -6.39 4.43 11.60
CA GLU A 15 -4.93 4.47 11.57
C GLU A 15 -4.40 5.91 11.41
N ASP A 16 -3.22 6.15 11.98
CA ASP A 16 -2.41 7.33 11.68
C ASP A 16 -1.62 7.08 10.39
N GLU A 17 -2.07 7.71 9.29
CA GLU A 17 -1.48 7.54 7.96
C GLU A 17 0.02 7.92 7.93
N GLU A 18 0.41 9.01 8.59
CA GLU A 18 1.81 9.45 8.59
C GLU A 18 2.70 8.45 9.33
N ARG A 19 2.22 7.93 10.46
CA ARG A 19 2.90 6.86 11.21
C ARG A 19 3.04 5.60 10.36
N VAL A 20 1.96 5.16 9.71
CA VAL A 20 1.98 3.96 8.85
C VAL A 20 2.98 4.14 7.71
N ILE A 21 2.97 5.28 7.01
CA ILE A 21 3.94 5.57 5.94
C ILE A 21 5.38 5.56 6.47
N ALA A 22 5.61 6.13 7.65
CA ALA A 22 6.93 6.14 8.28
C ALA A 22 7.42 4.72 8.61
N GLU A 23 6.54 3.87 9.16
CA GLU A 23 6.86 2.47 9.44
C GLU A 23 7.11 1.68 8.16
N MET A 24 6.33 1.92 7.10
CA MET A 24 6.50 1.25 5.80
C MET A 24 7.85 1.53 5.13
N LYS A 25 8.49 2.69 5.39
CA LYS A 25 9.87 2.96 4.93
C LYS A 25 10.90 1.98 5.52
N GLY A 26 10.55 1.29 6.60
CA GLY A 26 11.37 0.24 7.20
C GLY A 26 11.46 -1.05 6.37
N PHE A 27 10.63 -1.21 5.33
CA PHE A 27 10.77 -2.34 4.41
C PHE A 27 12.04 -2.17 3.56
N VAL A 28 13.08 -2.94 3.86
CA VAL A 28 14.35 -2.82 3.13
C VAL A 28 14.26 -3.59 1.81
N LYS A 29 14.48 -2.89 0.70
CA LYS A 29 14.59 -3.48 -0.64
C LYS A 29 15.84 -2.96 -1.35
N GLY A 30 16.95 -3.69 -1.21
CA GLY A 30 18.21 -3.36 -1.87
C GLY A 30 18.68 -1.91 -1.62
N ASP A 31 19.50 -1.38 -2.52
CA ASP A 31 20.13 -0.06 -2.38
C ASP A 31 19.18 1.14 -2.59
N ALA A 32 17.98 0.92 -3.15
CA ALA A 32 17.06 2.00 -3.53
C ALA A 32 16.01 2.35 -2.45
N GLY A 33 15.90 1.55 -1.39
CA GLY A 33 14.87 1.71 -0.36
C GLY A 33 13.45 1.39 -0.86
N PHE A 34 12.50 1.27 0.07
CA PHE A 34 11.08 1.15 -0.25
C PHE A 34 10.39 2.51 -0.11
N HIS A 35 9.69 2.92 -1.17
CA HIS A 35 8.93 4.17 -1.19
C HIS A 35 7.50 3.89 -1.60
N ILE A 36 6.55 4.28 -0.75
CA ILE A 36 5.12 4.23 -1.02
C ILE A 36 4.54 5.63 -0.76
N VAL A 37 3.52 6.02 -1.51
CA VAL A 37 2.99 7.39 -1.50
C VAL A 37 1.50 7.37 -1.19
N SER A 38 1.04 8.25 -0.31
CA SER A 38 -0.40 8.46 -0.10
C SER A 38 -1.01 9.19 -1.29
N VAL A 39 -2.23 8.82 -1.68
CA VAL A 39 -3.01 9.62 -2.64
C VAL A 39 -3.30 11.04 -2.15
N ASN A 40 -3.20 11.27 -0.83
CA ASN A 40 -3.36 12.56 -0.18
C ASN A 40 -2.05 13.35 -0.05
N ASP A 41 -0.92 12.83 -0.56
CA ASP A 41 0.38 13.51 -0.52
C ASP A 41 0.29 14.90 -1.19
N VAL A 42 0.79 15.93 -0.49
CA VAL A 42 0.73 17.33 -0.94
C VAL A 42 1.46 17.61 -2.26
N ARG A 43 2.32 16.70 -2.70
CA ARG A 43 3.06 16.80 -3.98
C ARG A 43 2.24 16.28 -5.16
N LEU A 44 1.13 15.58 -4.90
CA LEU A 44 0.20 15.07 -5.92
C LEU A 44 -0.95 16.06 -6.14
N PRO A 45 -1.69 15.93 -7.25
CA PRO A 45 -2.98 16.58 -7.39
C PRO A 45 -3.87 16.25 -6.19
N GLN A 46 -4.51 17.27 -5.64
CA GLN A 46 -5.41 17.13 -4.49
C GLN A 46 -6.87 17.10 -4.94
N ASN A 47 -7.74 16.69 -4.01
CA ASN A 47 -9.19 16.63 -4.20
C ASN A 47 -9.60 15.68 -5.33
N TRP A 48 -9.34 14.39 -5.14
CA TRP A 48 -9.75 13.33 -6.06
C TRP A 48 -11.28 13.19 -6.05
N TYR A 49 -11.97 13.92 -6.93
CA TYR A 49 -13.43 13.85 -7.06
C TYR A 49 -13.87 12.70 -7.96
N GLY A 50 -14.89 11.97 -7.49
CA GLY A 50 -15.62 10.97 -8.25
C GLY A 50 -17.11 11.07 -7.93
N GLY A 51 -17.96 11.27 -8.95
CA GLY A 51 -19.38 11.50 -8.73
C GLY A 51 -19.66 12.83 -8.02
N THR A 52 -20.26 12.80 -6.83
CA THR A 52 -20.70 13.99 -6.08
C THR A 52 -19.80 14.37 -4.89
N ARG A 53 -18.75 13.59 -4.61
CA ARG A 53 -17.90 13.76 -3.42
C ARG A 53 -16.43 13.55 -3.74
N CYS A 54 -15.59 14.05 -2.84
CA CYS A 54 -14.16 13.74 -2.83
C CYS A 54 -13.95 12.33 -2.27
N LEU A 55 -12.86 11.68 -2.70
CA LEU A 55 -12.37 10.47 -2.08
C LEU A 55 -11.99 10.75 -0.61
N GLU A 56 -12.55 9.97 0.32
CA GLU A 56 -12.36 10.11 1.77
C GLU A 56 -11.90 8.76 2.37
N CYS A 57 -10.69 8.33 2.01
CA CYS A 57 -10.07 7.12 2.54
C CYS A 57 -8.54 7.18 2.50
N ASN A 58 -7.92 6.31 3.31
CA ASN A 58 -6.47 6.12 3.32
C ASN A 58 -6.05 5.12 2.23
N ILE A 59 -5.36 5.62 1.21
CA ILE A 59 -4.82 4.81 0.12
C ILE A 59 -3.35 5.14 -0.09
N LEU A 60 -2.51 4.10 -0.05
CA LEU A 60 -1.11 4.18 -0.43
C LEU A 60 -0.88 3.45 -1.75
N ILE A 61 -0.08 4.04 -2.64
CA ILE A 61 0.22 3.51 -3.96
C ILE A 61 1.72 3.36 -4.17
N GLY A 62 2.10 2.32 -4.92
CA GLY A 62 3.50 2.08 -5.28
C GLY A 62 3.64 1.09 -6.44
N ALA A 63 4.72 1.23 -7.20
CA ALA A 63 5.07 0.30 -8.28
C ALA A 63 6.55 -0.05 -8.18
N TYR A 64 6.87 -1.34 -8.22
CA TYR A 64 8.20 -1.82 -7.86
C TYR A 64 8.71 -2.90 -8.80
N ASN A 65 9.98 -2.82 -9.16
CA ASN A 65 10.67 -3.88 -9.92
C ASN A 65 11.17 -4.98 -8.98
N TYR A 66 10.81 -6.24 -9.23
CA TYR A 66 11.25 -7.42 -8.46
C TYR A 66 10.87 -7.34 -6.97
N LEU A 67 9.62 -6.95 -6.68
CA LEU A 67 9.12 -7.00 -5.30
C LEU A 67 8.84 -8.45 -4.92
N ASP A 68 9.41 -8.91 -3.81
CA ASP A 68 8.98 -10.14 -3.16
C ASP A 68 7.70 -9.84 -2.35
N LEU A 69 6.56 -10.23 -2.91
CA LEU A 69 5.26 -9.98 -2.31
C LEU A 69 5.07 -10.72 -0.98
N GLN A 70 5.59 -11.94 -0.85
CA GLN A 70 5.43 -12.72 0.38
C GLN A 70 6.25 -12.11 1.52
N LEU A 71 7.48 -11.67 1.22
CA LEU A 71 8.30 -10.93 2.17
C LEU A 71 7.63 -9.62 2.58
N PHE A 72 7.03 -8.90 1.62
CA PHE A 72 6.31 -7.66 1.91
C PHE A 72 5.08 -7.89 2.80
N LEU A 73 4.25 -8.88 2.51
CA LEU A 73 3.13 -9.26 3.36
C LEU A 73 3.59 -9.67 4.75
N GLY A 74 4.68 -10.42 4.86
CA GLY A 74 5.30 -10.76 6.15
C GLY A 74 5.72 -9.52 6.93
N PHE A 75 6.32 -8.54 6.27
CA PHE A 75 6.67 -7.26 6.89
C PHE A 75 5.43 -6.49 7.35
N LEU A 76 4.39 -6.36 6.52
CA LEU A 76 3.16 -5.67 6.89
C LEU A 76 2.49 -6.31 8.13
N ARG A 77 2.53 -7.64 8.23
CA ARG A 77 1.91 -8.38 9.34
C ARG A 77 2.70 -8.28 10.64
N ASN A 78 4.04 -8.27 10.56
CA ASN A 78 4.88 -8.46 11.74
C ASN A 78 5.62 -7.19 12.20
N ASN A 79 5.76 -6.18 11.34
CA ASN A 79 6.61 -5.02 11.59
C ASN A 79 5.83 -3.70 11.59
N VAL A 80 4.74 -3.61 10.82
CA VAL A 80 3.86 -2.44 10.85
C VAL A 80 2.85 -2.61 11.98
N LYS A 81 2.70 -1.58 12.80
CA LYS A 81 1.74 -1.56 13.90
C LYS A 81 0.40 -1.04 13.38
N TRP A 82 -0.56 -1.94 13.29
CA TRP A 82 -1.93 -1.62 12.92
C TRP A 82 -2.81 -1.53 14.17
N GLU A 83 -3.64 -0.50 14.24
CA GLU A 83 -4.72 -0.38 15.22
C GLU A 83 -5.88 -1.34 14.87
N ALA A 84 -6.17 -1.50 13.57
CA ALA A 84 -7.23 -2.37 13.05
C ALA A 84 -6.72 -3.21 11.86
N PRO A 85 -5.89 -4.24 12.10
CA PRO A 85 -5.23 -5.02 11.05
C PRO A 85 -6.20 -5.83 10.17
N ASP A 86 -7.39 -6.15 10.67
CA ASP A 86 -8.49 -6.79 9.94
C ASP A 86 -9.13 -5.87 8.88
N LEU A 87 -8.88 -4.56 8.97
CA LEU A 87 -9.34 -3.55 8.02
C LEU A 87 -8.25 -3.12 7.03
N VAL A 88 -7.14 -3.86 6.96
CA VAL A 88 -6.04 -3.60 6.04
C VAL A 88 -6.11 -4.54 4.85
N GLN A 89 -6.11 -3.98 3.65
CA GLN A 89 -6.17 -4.74 2.41
C GLN A 89 -5.08 -4.30 1.45
N LEU A 90 -4.54 -5.28 0.74
CA LEU A 90 -3.60 -5.08 -0.35
C LEU A 90 -4.26 -5.47 -1.68
N VAL A 91 -4.37 -4.50 -2.57
CA VAL A 91 -4.72 -4.72 -3.98
C VAL A 91 -3.42 -4.76 -4.78
N VAL A 92 -3.11 -5.91 -5.36
CA VAL A 92 -1.84 -6.16 -6.06
C VAL A 92 -2.06 -6.64 -7.47
N GLN A 93 -1.18 -6.25 -8.38
CA GLN A 93 -1.05 -6.81 -9.73
C GLN A 93 0.42 -7.06 -10.04
N GLU A 94 0.80 -8.33 -10.18
CA GLU A 94 2.13 -8.72 -10.68
C GLU A 94 2.18 -8.63 -12.22
N GLN A 95 3.39 -8.67 -12.79
CA GLN A 95 3.59 -8.48 -14.24
C GLN A 95 2.72 -9.37 -15.12
N ASP A 96 2.54 -10.63 -14.73
CA ASP A 96 1.81 -11.63 -15.52
C ASP A 96 0.31 -11.69 -15.13
N ASP A 97 -0.14 -10.87 -14.19
CA ASP A 97 -1.53 -10.81 -13.75
C ASP A 97 -2.39 -10.02 -14.74
N MET A 98 -3.47 -10.63 -15.21
CA MET A 98 -4.45 -9.97 -16.10
C MET A 98 -5.27 -8.88 -15.41
N LYS A 99 -5.34 -8.90 -14.08
CA LYS A 99 -6.11 -7.95 -13.25
C LYS A 99 -5.55 -7.88 -11.84
N PHE A 100 -5.94 -6.85 -11.10
CA PHE A 100 -5.68 -6.78 -9.68
C PHE A 100 -6.37 -7.92 -8.91
N ARG A 101 -5.71 -8.39 -7.86
CA ARG A 101 -6.27 -9.27 -6.84
C ARG A 101 -6.19 -8.61 -5.48
N LEU A 102 -7.18 -8.89 -4.65
CA LEU A 102 -7.29 -8.41 -3.28
C LEU A 102 -6.71 -9.45 -2.32
N ILE A 103 -5.95 -8.99 -1.32
CA ILE A 103 -5.42 -9.77 -0.22
C ILE A 103 -5.75 -9.04 1.07
N ASP A 104 -6.54 -9.65 1.94
CA ASP A 104 -6.71 -9.14 3.31
C ASP A 104 -5.45 -9.42 4.13
N LEU A 105 -5.04 -8.47 4.96
CA LEU A 105 -3.81 -8.61 5.73
C LEU A 105 -3.93 -9.76 6.74
N ILE A 106 -5.09 -9.85 7.40
CA ILE A 106 -5.49 -10.92 8.31
C ILE A 106 -6.82 -11.50 7.81
N GLU A 107 -6.95 -12.83 7.83
CA GLU A 107 -8.22 -13.52 7.54
C GLU A 107 -9.10 -13.45 8.80
N SER A 108 -10.38 -13.06 8.62
CA SER A 108 -11.38 -12.98 9.69
C SER A 108 -12.02 -14.32 10.03
#